data_AF-A0A3M1Q9Z1-F1
#
_entry.id   AF-A0A3M1Q9Z1-F1
#
_cell.length_a   1.000
_cell.length_b   1.000
_cell.length_c   1.000
_cell.angle_alpha   90.00
_cell.angle_beta   90.00
_cell.angle_gamma   90.00
#
_symmetry.space_group_name_H-M   'P 1'
#
loop_
_entity.id
_entity.type
_entity.pdbx_description
1 polymer ?
#
loop_
_entity_poly.entity_id
_entity_poly.type
_entity_poly.pdbx_seq_one_letter_code
_entity_poly.pdbx_strand_id
1 'polypeptide(L)' 'MTYLGPARIENGRIVLPDGANLPASSATMEAIEVGGDILLSASSLDRARMERVRQAAADSIADHRDTLEGLAK' A
#
# COMPACT_ATOMS: atom_id res chain seq x y z
N MET A 1 -6.77 2.03 16.37
CA MET A 1 -7.64 1.26 15.46
C MET A 1 -9.01 1.91 15.49
N THR A 2 -9.61 2.18 14.33
CA THR A 2 -10.94 2.79 14.24
C THR A 2 -11.91 1.72 13.75
N TYR A 3 -12.88 1.37 14.58
CA TYR A 3 -13.96 0.46 14.19
C TYR A 3 -15.03 1.25 13.44
N LEU A 4 -15.37 0.81 12.23
CA LEU A 4 -16.29 1.53 11.32
C LEU A 4 -17.69 0.92 11.27
N GLY A 5 -17.98 -0.11 12.08
CA GLY A 5 -19.20 -0.88 11.94
C GLY A 5 -19.19 -1.77 10.68
N PRO A 6 -20.35 -2.31 10.26
CA PRO A 6 -20.43 -3.24 9.14
C PRO A 6 -20.20 -2.49 7.81
N ALA A 7 -18.96 -2.49 7.32
CA ALA A 7 -18.67 -2.07 5.95
C ALA A 7 -18.90 -3.24 4.98
N ARG A 8 -19.30 -2.93 3.74
CA ARG A 8 -19.66 -3.93 2.73
C ARG A 8 -18.72 -3.85 1.54
N ILE A 9 -18.46 -4.98 0.89
CA ILE A 9 -17.77 -5.00 -0.40
C ILE A 9 -18.84 -5.04 -1.48
N GLU A 10 -18.92 -3.98 -2.29
CA GLU A 10 -19.81 -3.89 -3.44
C GLU A 10 -18.97 -3.63 -4.69
N ASN A 11 -19.05 -4.53 -5.69
CA ASN A 11 -18.30 -4.41 -6.95
C ASN A 11 -16.78 -4.21 -6.76
N GLY A 12 -16.19 -4.90 -5.79
CA GLY A 12 -14.76 -4.79 -5.46
C GLY A 12 -14.36 -3.48 -4.77
N ARG A 13 -15.34 -2.67 -4.32
CA ARG A 13 -15.12 -1.45 -3.55
C ARG A 13 -15.67 -1.61 -2.14
N ILE A 14 -14.93 -1.11 -1.16
CA ILE A 14 -15.39 -1.07 0.23
C ILE A 14 -16.31 0.15 0.39
N VAL A 15 -17.56 -0.13 0.72
CA VAL A 15 -18.59 0.88 1.03
C VAL A 15 -18.65 1.04 2.54
N LEU A 16 -18.38 2.25 3.01
CA LEU A 16 -18.42 2.62 4.42
C LEU A 16 -19.81 3.15 4.79
N PRO A 17 -20.27 2.92 6.03
CA PRO A 17 -21.52 3.49 6.50
C PRO A 17 -21.45 5.01 6.64
N ASP A 18 -22.59 5.67 6.46
CA ASP A 18 -22.73 7.11 6.60
C ASP A 18 -22.28 7.58 8.00
N GLY A 19 -21.40 8.57 8.05
CA GLY A 19 -20.80 9.08 9.30
C GLY A 19 -19.46 8.46 9.68
N ALA A 20 -18.91 7.56 8.87
CA ALA A 20 -17.52 7.09 9.00
C ALA A 20 -16.54 8.28 8.87
N ASN A 21 -16.02 8.75 10.02
CA ASN A 21 -14.96 9.75 10.06
C ASN A 21 -13.61 9.08 9.76
N LEU A 22 -13.28 9.00 8.48
CA LEU A 22 -11.92 8.69 8.07
C LEU A 22 -11.03 9.92 8.28
N PRO A 23 -9.80 9.76 8.80
CA PRO A 23 -8.85 10.85 8.83
C PRO A 23 -8.61 11.34 7.40
N ALA A 24 -8.95 12.61 7.15
CA ALA A 24 -8.82 13.24 5.85
C ALA A 24 -7.35 13.55 5.56
N SER A 25 -6.60 12.56 5.08
CA SER A 25 -5.29 12.76 4.47
C SER A 25 -4.82 11.44 3.90
N SER A 26 -4.77 11.32 2.56
CA SER A 26 -3.89 10.51 1.69
C SER A 26 -3.33 9.13 2.13
N ALA A 27 -3.78 8.59 3.25
CA ALA A 27 -3.30 7.35 3.81
C ALA A 27 -4.01 6.24 3.06
N THR A 28 -3.25 5.52 2.24
CA THR A 28 -3.66 4.18 1.86
C THR A 28 -3.98 3.44 3.16
N MET A 29 -5.16 2.85 3.24
CA MET A 29 -5.56 2.01 4.37
C MET A 29 -5.54 0.56 3.93
N GLU A 30 -5.13 -0.32 4.83
CA GLU A 30 -5.27 -1.75 4.66
C GLU A 30 -6.64 -2.16 5.19
N ALA A 31 -7.40 -2.87 4.35
CA ALA A 31 -8.67 -3.45 4.75
C ALA A 31 -8.46 -4.94 5.04
N ILE A 32 -8.88 -5.36 6.23
CA ILE A 32 -8.78 -6.74 6.69
C ILE A 32 -10.20 -7.23 6.95
N GLU A 33 -10.60 -8.31 6.29
CA GLU A 33 -11.89 -8.98 6.53
C GLU A 33 -11.74 -10.04 7.61
N VAL A 34 -12.55 -9.97 8.66
CA VAL A 34 -12.57 -10.94 9.77
C VAL A 34 -14.02 -11.31 10.05
N GLY A 35 -14.43 -12.53 9.70
CA GLY A 35 -15.77 -13.03 10.03
C GLY A 35 -16.93 -12.25 9.41
N GLY A 36 -16.70 -11.57 8.27
CA GLY A 36 -17.70 -10.71 7.61
C GLY A 36 -17.64 -9.24 8.03
N ASP A 37 -16.83 -8.90 9.04
CA ASP A 37 -16.53 -7.52 9.41
C ASP A 37 -15.29 -7.03 8.68
N ILE A 38 -15.22 -5.72 8.40
CA ILE A 38 -14.07 -5.07 7.77
C ILE A 38 -13.39 -4.15 8.77
N LEU A 39 -12.10 -4.37 8.98
CA LEU A 39 -11.23 -3.53 9.80
C LEU A 39 -10.35 -2.69 8.87
N LEU A 40 -10.31 -1.37 9.08
CA LEU A 40 -9.34 -0.51 8.41
C LEU A 40 -8.17 -0.20 9.34
N SER A 41 -6.97 -0.48 8.86
CA SER A 41 -5.71 -0.07 9.48
C SER A 41 -5.04 0.99 8.62
N ALA A 42 -4.35 1.94 9.24
CA ALA A 42 -3.44 2.80 8.50
C ALA A 42 -2.38 1.89 7.86
N SER A 43 -2.19 1.98 6.54
CA SER A 43 -1.10 1.20 5.94
C SER A 43 0.22 1.69 6.54
N SER A 44 1.02 0.76 7.08
CA SER A 44 2.40 1.06 7.45
C SER A 44 3.29 1.27 6.22
N LEU A 45 2.76 0.94 5.04
CA LEU A 45 3.42 1.01 3.75
C LEU A 45 3.01 2.27 3.00
N ASP A 46 3.80 3.32 3.17
CA ASP A 46 3.76 4.48 2.27
C ASP A 46 4.11 4.01 0.84
N ARG A 47 3.10 3.91 -0.02
CA ARG A 47 3.26 3.47 -1.42
C ARG A 47 4.21 4.37 -2.21
N ALA A 48 4.25 5.68 -1.95
CA ALA A 48 5.16 6.60 -2.62
C ALA A 48 6.61 6.35 -2.17
N ARG A 49 6.82 6.02 -0.90
CA ARG A 49 8.13 5.54 -0.42
C ARG A 49 8.51 4.20 -1.06
N MET A 50 7.59 3.25 -1.14
CA MET A 50 7.85 1.94 -1.74
C MET A 50 8.21 2.03 -3.22
N GLU A 51 7.54 2.92 -3.97
CA GLU A 51 7.86 3.15 -5.37
C GLU A 51 9.25 3.76 -5.55
N ARG A 52 9.65 4.70 -4.67
CA ARG A 52 11.02 5.23 -4.66
C ARG A 52 12.06 4.15 -4.37
N VAL A 53 11.79 3.25 -3.42
CA VAL A 53 12.66 2.11 -3.12
C VAL A 53 12.76 1.17 -4.32
N ARG A 54 11.64 0.86 -4.98
CA ARG A 54 11.61 0.03 -6.19
C ARG A 54 12.48 0.62 -7.29
N GLN A 55 12.37 1.92 -7.54
CA GLN A 55 13.15 2.60 -8.57
C GLN A 55 14.66 2.58 -8.23
N ALA A 56 15.03 2.96 -7.01
CA ALA A 56 16.44 2.95 -6.58
C ALA A 56 17.08 1.55 -6.68
N ALA A 57 16.31 0.50 -6.36
CA ALA A 57 16.77 -0.88 -6.51
C ALA A 57 16.98 -1.25 -7.98
N ALA A 58 16.06 -0.85 -8.88
CA ALA A 58 16.20 -1.09 -10.31
C ALA A 58 17.46 -0.40 -10.88
N ASP A 59 17.68 0.86 -10.50
CA ASP A 59 18.84 1.64 -10.94
C ASP A 59 20.15 0.99 -10.43
N SER A 60 20.20 0.61 -9.15
CA SER A 60 21.37 -0.06 -8.57
C SER A 60 21.69 -1.40 -9.24
N ILE A 61 20.68 -2.17 -9.64
CA ILE A 61 20.89 -3.44 -10.37
C ILE A 61 21.43 -3.18 -11.77
N ALA A 62 20.94 -2.14 -12.46
CA ALA A 62 21.44 -1.75 -13.77
C ALA A 62 22.92 -1.33 -13.69
N ASP A 63 23.25 -0.41 -12.78
CA ASP A 63 24.63 0.05 -12.55
C ASP A 63 25.59 -1.09 -12.21
N HIS A 64 25.12 -2.04 -11.38
CA HIS A 64 25.93 -3.21 -11.02
C HIS A 64 26.19 -4.12 -12.23
N ARG A 65 25.19 -4.34 -13.08
CA ARG A 65 25.34 -5.13 -14.31
C ARG A 65 26.34 -4.48 -15.26
N ASP A 66 26.23 -3.18 -15.49
CA ASP A 66 27.14 -2.43 -16.35
C ASP A 66 28.59 -2.50 -15.83
N THR A 67 28.76 -2.41 -14.51
CA THR A 67 30.07 -2.56 -13.86
C THR A 67 30.67 -3.95 -14.12
N LEU A 68 29.88 -5.02 -13.97
CA LEU A 68 30.34 -6.39 -14.21
C LEU A 68 30.70 -6.63 -15.68
N GLU A 69 29.93 -6.08 -16.62
CA GLU A 69 30.23 -6.15 -18.05
C GLU A 69 31.52 -5.40 -18.40
N GLY A 70 31.80 -4.28 -17.72
CA GLY A 70 33.04 -3.53 -17.86
C GLY A 70 34.28 -4.30 -17.37
N LEU A 71 34.15 -5.10 -16.31
CA LEU A 71 35.23 -5.92 -15.73
C LEU A 71 35.49 -7.22 -16.49
N ALA A 72 34.57 -7.66 -17.34
CA ALA A 72 34.70 -8.87 -18.15
C ALA A 72 35.51 -8.66 -19.46
N LYS A 73 36.06 -7.45 -19.67
CA LYS A 73 36.94 -7.09 -20.79
C LYS A 73 38.39 -7.01 -20.34
#